data_AF-A0A7L1N384-F1
#
_entry.id   AF-A0A7L1N384-F1
#
_cell.length_a   1.000
_cell.length_b   1.000
_cell.length_c   1.000
_cell.angle_alpha   90.00
_cell.angle_beta   90.00
_cell.angle_gamma   90.00
#
_symmetry.space_group_name_H-M   'P 1'
#
loop_
_entity.id
_entity.type
_entity.pdbx_description
1 polymer ?
#
loop_
_entity_poly.entity_id
_entity_poly.type
_entity_poly.pdbx_seq_one_letter_code
_entity_poly.pdbx_strand_id
1 'polypeptide(L)'
;MTVTYTSRVATARFGGFSQLLLLWRGSIYKLLYRELLLFLGAYLGLSLAYRFLLSEPQKRLFEKLVLYCDRSADLIPVSFVLGFYVALVLERWWGQFRTVPAPDGLMVAVAGNVHGADARGRLLRRTLMRYGSLAALLVLRAVSTAVYKRFPTCDHLV
;
A
#
# COMPACT_ATOMS: atom_id res chain seq x y z
N MET A 1 -1.32 1.71 -7.40
CA MET A 1 -1.60 0.61 -8.35
C MET A 1 -1.74 -0.66 -7.53
N THR A 2 -2.79 -1.45 -7.77
CA THR A 2 -2.93 -2.80 -7.23
C THR A 2 -2.12 -3.79 -8.06
N VAL A 3 -1.54 -4.81 -7.43
CA VAL A 3 -0.75 -5.84 -8.11
C VAL A 3 -1.40 -7.20 -7.85
N THR A 4 -1.99 -7.79 -8.90
CA THR A 4 -2.65 -9.09 -8.80
C THR A 4 -1.68 -10.19 -9.21
N TYR A 5 -1.37 -11.10 -8.29
CA TYR A 5 -0.53 -12.29 -8.54
C TYR A 5 -1.23 -13.61 -8.21
N THR A 6 -2.55 -13.59 -7.96
CA THR A 6 -3.37 -14.73 -7.53
C THR A 6 -3.20 -15.96 -8.42
N SER A 7 -3.15 -15.79 -9.75
CA SER A 7 -2.98 -16.91 -10.68
C SER A 7 -1.61 -17.60 -10.58
N ARG A 8 -0.56 -16.87 -10.17
CA ARG A 8 0.80 -17.40 -10.05
C ARG A 8 0.99 -18.27 -8.82
N VAL A 9 0.13 -18.10 -7.81
CA VAL A 9 0.14 -18.86 -6.54
C VAL A 9 -1.06 -19.80 -6.41
N ALA A 10 -1.77 -20.07 -7.50
CA ALA A 10 -2.97 -20.91 -7.48
C ALA A 10 -2.67 -22.38 -7.13
N THR A 11 -1.47 -22.88 -7.45
CA THR A 11 -1.02 -24.25 -7.11
C THR A 11 0.27 -24.20 -6.31
N ALA A 12 0.35 -24.96 -5.22
CA ALA A 12 1.56 -25.12 -4.43
C ALA A 12 2.58 -25.99 -5.19
N ARG A 13 3.49 -25.35 -5.93
CA ARG A 13 4.61 -26.00 -6.63
C ARG A 13 5.92 -25.74 -5.91
N PHE A 14 6.89 -26.65 -6.10
CA PHE A 14 8.27 -26.38 -5.69
C PHE A 14 8.77 -25.08 -6.36
N GLY A 15 9.24 -24.13 -5.55
CA GLY A 15 9.64 -22.80 -6.03
C GLY A 15 8.49 -21.84 -6.39
N GLY A 16 7.24 -22.11 -5.99
CA GLY A 16 6.11 -21.21 -6.26
C GLY A 16 6.31 -19.80 -5.68
N PHE A 17 6.77 -19.69 -4.42
CA PHE A 17 7.04 -18.39 -3.80
C PHE A 17 8.38 -17.77 -4.21
N SER A 18 9.40 -18.56 -4.55
CA SER A 18 10.68 -18.00 -5.00
C SER A 18 10.53 -17.23 -6.31
N GLN A 19 9.61 -17.65 -7.19
CA GLN A 19 9.23 -16.88 -8.38
C GLN A 19 8.71 -15.47 -8.06
N LEU A 20 8.10 -15.25 -6.88
CA LEU A 20 7.60 -13.93 -6.49
C LEU A 20 8.72 -12.94 -6.18
N LEU A 21 9.88 -13.42 -5.73
CA LEU A 21 11.05 -12.57 -5.45
C LEU A 21 11.62 -11.95 -6.74
N LEU A 22 11.35 -12.54 -7.90
CA LEU A 22 11.83 -12.01 -9.18
C LEU A 22 10.93 -10.89 -9.75
N LEU A 23 9.77 -10.60 -9.13
CA LEU A 23 8.90 -9.53 -9.60
C LEU A 23 9.43 -8.16 -9.19
N TRP A 24 9.34 -7.17 -10.09
CA TRP A 24 9.70 -5.77 -9.82
C TRP A 24 8.51 -4.88 -9.47
N ARG A 25 7.35 -5.10 -10.11
CA ARG A 25 6.17 -4.26 -9.90
C ARG A 25 5.54 -4.57 -8.55
N GLY A 26 5.57 -3.59 -7.64
CA GLY A 26 5.01 -3.72 -6.29
C GLY A 26 5.81 -4.63 -5.37
N SER A 27 7.07 -4.93 -5.70
CA SER A 27 7.94 -5.73 -4.84
C SER A 27 8.64 -4.87 -3.78
N ILE A 28 9.15 -5.55 -2.76
CA ILE A 28 9.92 -4.95 -1.66
C ILE A 28 11.14 -4.16 -2.15
N TYR A 29 11.79 -4.62 -3.24
CA TYR A 29 12.94 -3.94 -3.81
C TYR A 29 12.59 -2.55 -4.32
N LYS A 30 11.47 -2.41 -5.03
CA LYS A 30 11.01 -1.11 -5.53
C LYS A 30 10.63 -0.15 -4.39
N LEU A 31 10.22 -0.68 -3.25
CA LEU A 31 9.88 0.12 -2.06
C LEU A 31 11.11 0.54 -1.27
N LEU A 32 12.10 -0.35 -1.09
CA LEU A 32 13.24 -0.15 -0.18
C LEU A 32 14.55 0.25 -0.86
N TYR A 33 14.63 0.32 -2.19
CA TYR A 33 15.94 0.52 -2.86
C TYR A 33 16.62 1.83 -2.45
N ARG A 34 15.87 2.90 -2.17
CA ARG A 34 16.46 4.20 -1.78
C ARG A 34 17.03 4.15 -0.37
N GLU A 35 16.27 3.56 0.54
CA GLU A 35 16.60 3.35 1.95
C GLU A 35 17.80 2.41 2.08
N LEU A 36 17.83 1.33 1.28
CA LEU A 36 18.94 0.39 1.23
C LEU A 36 20.21 1.06 0.70
N LEU A 37 20.11 1.87 -0.36
CA LEU A 37 21.25 2.62 -0.88
C LEU A 37 21.78 3.64 0.14
N LEU A 38 20.90 4.33 0.85
CA LEU A 38 21.29 5.25 1.93
C LEU A 38 21.98 4.51 3.08
N PHE A 39 21.41 3.38 3.51
CA PHE A 39 21.98 2.53 4.55
C PHE A 39 23.36 2.00 4.16
N LEU A 40 23.48 1.46 2.95
CA LEU A 40 24.74 0.94 2.43
C LEU A 40 25.77 2.07 2.26
N GLY A 41 25.36 3.24 1.78
CA GLY A 41 26.21 4.42 1.67
C GLY A 41 26.75 4.87 3.03
N ALA A 42 25.90 4.94 4.06
CA ALA A 42 26.32 5.26 5.42
C ALA A 42 27.25 4.18 6.01
N TYR A 43 26.91 2.90 5.83
CA TYR A 43 27.72 1.78 6.31
C TYR A 43 29.11 1.76 5.66
N LEU A 44 29.17 1.87 4.33
CA LEU A 44 30.43 1.95 3.59
C LEU A 44 31.20 3.22 3.93
N GLY A 45 30.53 4.37 4.08
CA GLY A 45 31.14 5.61 4.52
C GLY A 45 31.82 5.48 5.88
N LEU A 46 31.14 4.90 6.88
CA LEU A 46 31.71 4.58 8.18
C LEU A 46 32.88 3.59 8.07
N SER A 47 32.74 2.56 7.24
CA SER A 47 33.76 1.55 7.01
C SER A 47 35.04 2.14 6.39
N LEU A 48 34.90 3.05 5.43
CA LEU A 48 36.01 3.77 4.80
C LEU A 48 36.64 4.78 5.76
N ALA A 49 35.83 5.52 6.52
CA ALA A 49 36.32 6.43 7.55
C ALA A 49 37.15 5.67 8.59
N TYR A 50 36.65 4.54 9.09
CA TYR A 50 37.37 3.68 10.02
C TYR A 50 38.72 3.21 9.45
N ARG A 51 38.75 2.75 8.19
CA ARG A 51 39.99 2.23 7.60
C ARG A 51 41.03 3.31 7.29
N PHE A 52 40.60 4.41 6.65
CA PHE A 52 41.49 5.38 6.01
C PHE A 52 41.63 6.72 6.75
N LEU A 53 40.64 7.14 7.55
CA LEU A 53 40.66 8.46 8.22
C LEU A 53 41.03 8.36 9.70
N LEU A 54 40.64 7.29 10.39
CA LEU A 54 40.86 7.18 11.84
C LEU A 54 42.29 6.74 12.18
N SER A 55 42.89 7.45 13.15
CA SER A 55 44.15 7.07 13.79
C SER A 55 43.97 5.87 14.75
N GLU A 56 45.04 5.16 15.10
CA GLU A 56 45.01 4.01 16.01
C GLU A 56 44.28 4.24 17.35
N PRO A 57 44.48 5.36 18.09
CA PRO A 57 43.72 5.59 19.31
C PRO A 57 42.22 5.79 19.05
N GLN A 58 41.85 6.44 17.94
CA GLN A 58 40.46 6.64 17.54
C GLN A 58 39.80 5.33 17.10
N LYS A 59 40.54 4.44 16.42
CA LYS A 59 40.06 3.10 16.03
C LYS A 59 39.64 2.28 17.25
N ARG A 60 40.47 2.25 18.30
CA ARG A 60 40.15 1.56 19.56
C ARG A 60 38.89 2.12 20.24
N LEU A 61 38.66 3.44 20.15
CA LEU A 61 37.43 4.05 20.67
C LEU A 61 36.21 3.64 19.83
N PHE A 62 36.35 3.65 18.51
CA PHE A 62 35.29 3.25 17.58
C PHE A 62 34.89 1.77 17.79
N GLU A 63 35.85 0.87 17.98
CA GLU A 63 35.58 -0.54 18.30
C GLU A 63 34.75 -0.70 19.57
N LYS A 64 35.07 0.04 20.63
CA LYS A 64 34.26 0.05 21.87
C LYS A 64 32.85 0.57 21.63
N LEU A 65 32.69 1.59 20.79
CA LEU A 65 31.38 2.14 20.44
C LEU A 65 30.54 1.12 19.65
N VAL A 66 31.13 0.42 18.68
CA VAL A 66 30.43 -0.64 17.93
C VAL A 66 29.94 -1.75 18.88
N LEU A 67 30.78 -2.22 19.80
CA LEU A 67 30.38 -3.22 20.79
C LEU A 67 29.26 -2.73 21.73
N TYR A 68 29.27 -1.44 22.07
CA TYR A 68 28.20 -0.84 22.87
C TYR A 68 26.87 -0.79 22.09
N CYS A 69 26.91 -0.39 20.81
CA CYS A 69 25.72 -0.34 19.96
C CYS A 69 25.16 -1.74 19.67
N ASP A 70 26.02 -2.73 19.44
CA ASP A 70 25.61 -4.12 19.18
C ASP A 70 24.83 -4.70 20.37
N ARG A 71 25.35 -4.52 21.59
CA ARG A 71 24.63 -4.90 22.82
C ARG A 71 23.28 -4.20 22.96
N SER A 72 23.17 -2.97 22.47
CA SER A 72 21.95 -2.16 22.57
C SER A 72 20.88 -2.55 21.54
N ALA A 73 21.29 -3.14 20.41
CA ALA A 73 20.39 -3.50 19.30
C ALA A 73 19.37 -4.59 19.70
N ASP A 74 19.78 -5.52 20.56
CA ASP A 74 18.94 -6.66 20.98
C ASP A 74 17.91 -6.29 22.06
N LEU A 75 18.03 -5.14 22.73
CA LEU A 75 17.11 -4.77 23.82
C LEU A 75 15.71 -4.37 23.32
N ILE A 76 15.55 -4.06 22.04
CA ILE A 76 14.27 -3.59 21.50
C ILE A 76 13.64 -4.75 20.70
N PRO A 77 12.54 -5.36 21.18
CA PRO A 77 11.83 -6.40 20.43
C PRO A 77 11.02 -5.75 19.30
N VAL A 78 11.70 -5.18 18.31
CA VAL A 78 11.09 -4.47 17.17
C VAL A 78 10.12 -5.38 16.43
N SER A 79 10.46 -6.67 16.29
CA SER A 79 9.62 -7.67 15.64
C SER A 79 8.23 -7.79 16.25
N PHE A 80 8.11 -7.69 17.59
CA PHE A 80 6.82 -7.77 18.27
C PHE A 80 5.94 -6.57 17.92
N VAL A 81 6.47 -5.35 18.14
CA VAL A 81 5.74 -4.10 17.86
C VAL A 81 5.37 -3.99 16.38
N LEU A 82 6.29 -4.35 15.49
CA LEU A 82 6.06 -4.38 14.06
C LEU A 82 4.94 -5.36 13.69
N GLY A 83 4.90 -6.54 14.31
CA GLY A 83 3.84 -7.53 14.12
C GLY A 83 2.45 -6.99 14.43
N PHE A 84 2.26 -6.39 15.62
CA PHE A 84 0.96 -5.79 15.99
C PHE A 84 0.58 -4.64 15.07
N TYR A 85 1.53 -3.76 14.78
CA TYR A 85 1.27 -2.61 13.94
C TYR A 85 0.84 -3.03 12.53
N VAL A 86 1.58 -3.97 11.92
CA VAL A 86 1.26 -4.49 10.57
C VAL A 86 -0.10 -5.19 10.56
N ALA A 87 -0.42 -5.98 11.58
CA ALA A 87 -1.73 -6.63 11.69
C ALA A 87 -2.88 -5.61 11.71
N LEU A 88 -2.77 -4.55 12.51
CA LEU A 88 -3.76 -3.47 12.57
C LEU A 88 -3.90 -2.74 11.22
N VAL A 89 -2.77 -2.45 10.55
CA VAL A 89 -2.78 -1.79 9.24
C VAL A 89 -3.49 -2.66 8.19
N LEU A 90 -3.22 -3.98 8.18
CA LEU A 90 -3.86 -4.91 7.25
C LEU A 90 -5.37 -5.02 7.50
N GLU A 91 -5.80 -5.06 8.76
CA GLU A 91 -7.21 -5.09 9.13
C GLU A 91 -7.94 -3.84 8.63
N ARG A 92 -7.38 -2.65 8.87
CA ARG A 92 -7.94 -1.38 8.41
C ARG A 92 -7.93 -1.26 6.89
N TRP A 93 -6.86 -1.70 6.24
CA TRP A 93 -6.77 -1.71 4.78
C TRP A 93 -7.87 -2.57 4.15
N TRP A 94 -8.08 -3.78 4.68
CA TRP A 94 -9.14 -4.67 4.19
C TRP A 94 -10.54 -4.15 4.53
N GLY A 95 -10.70 -3.52 5.70
CA GLY A 95 -11.90 -2.80 6.08
C GLY A 95 -12.25 -1.70 5.05
N GLN A 96 -11.29 -0.84 4.71
CA GLN A 96 -11.48 0.22 3.72
C GLN A 96 -11.85 -0.34 2.35
N PHE A 97 -11.18 -1.40 1.90
CA PHE A 97 -11.50 -2.04 0.61
C PHE A 97 -12.94 -2.56 0.56
N ARG A 98 -13.42 -3.19 1.63
CA ARG A 98 -14.81 -3.69 1.71
C ARG A 98 -15.86 -2.57 1.77
N THR A 99 -15.49 -1.39 2.26
CA THR A 99 -16.40 -0.23 2.33
C THR A 99 -16.49 0.57 1.03
N VAL A 100 -15.70 0.23 0.01
CA VAL A 100 -15.79 0.92 -1.29
C VAL A 100 -17.22 0.72 -1.85
N PRO A 101 -17.94 1.82 -2.20
CA PRO A 101 -19.32 1.74 -2.62
C PRO A 101 -19.44 0.98 -3.95
N ALA A 102 -20.09 -0.19 -3.91
CA ALA A 102 -20.40 -1.00 -5.09
C ALA A 102 -21.85 -0.72 -5.55
N PRO A 103 -22.09 -0.53 -6.86
CA PRO A 103 -23.43 -0.22 -7.38
C PRO A 103 -24.37 -1.43 -7.37
N ASP A 104 -23.86 -2.65 -7.22
CA ASP A 104 -24.57 -3.92 -7.44
C ASP A 104 -25.83 -4.05 -6.59
N GLY A 105 -25.74 -3.77 -5.28
CA GLY A 105 -26.89 -3.86 -4.37
C GLY A 105 -28.00 -2.86 -4.73
N LEU A 106 -27.61 -1.62 -5.05
CA LEU A 106 -28.56 -0.59 -5.50
C LEU A 106 -29.17 -0.95 -6.85
N MET A 107 -28.37 -1.50 -7.77
CA MET A 107 -28.81 -1.90 -9.10
C MET A 107 -29.91 -2.96 -9.04
N VAL A 108 -29.71 -4.01 -8.22
CA VAL A 108 -30.72 -5.07 -8.03
C VAL A 108 -32.00 -4.50 -7.42
N ALA A 109 -31.88 -3.64 -6.40
CA ALA A 109 -33.03 -2.99 -5.77
C ALA A 109 -33.82 -2.12 -6.76
N VAL A 110 -33.14 -1.29 -7.55
CA VAL A 110 -33.79 -0.43 -8.56
C VAL A 110 -34.42 -1.26 -9.67
N ALA A 111 -33.73 -2.30 -10.16
CA ALA A 111 -34.25 -3.17 -11.21
C ALA A 111 -35.50 -3.95 -10.77
N GLY A 112 -35.52 -4.43 -9.52
CA GLY A 112 -36.64 -5.22 -8.99
C GLY A 112 -37.86 -4.38 -8.60
N ASN A 113 -37.69 -3.14 -8.16
CA ASN A 113 -38.77 -2.33 -7.58
C ASN A 113 -39.26 -1.18 -8.49
N VAL A 114 -38.48 -0.76 -9.50
CA VAL A 114 -38.86 0.37 -10.38
C VAL A 114 -39.39 -0.15 -11.72
N HIS A 115 -40.71 -0.33 -11.77
CA HIS A 115 -41.43 -0.81 -12.95
C HIS A 115 -41.64 0.27 -14.03
N GLY A 116 -42.08 -0.14 -15.22
CA GLY A 116 -42.34 0.73 -16.38
C GLY A 116 -41.38 0.46 -17.53
N ALA A 117 -41.93 -0.04 -18.65
CA ALA A 117 -41.20 -0.28 -19.91
C ALA A 117 -41.17 0.96 -20.82
N ASP A 118 -41.90 2.00 -20.45
CA ASP A 118 -42.00 3.26 -21.15
C ASP A 118 -40.73 4.12 -20.96
N ALA A 119 -40.66 5.22 -21.72
CA ALA A 119 -39.51 6.13 -21.66
C ALA A 119 -39.30 6.72 -20.26
N ARG A 120 -40.38 6.97 -19.50
CA ARG A 120 -40.30 7.53 -18.15
C ARG A 120 -39.76 6.51 -17.15
N GLY A 121 -40.23 5.27 -17.16
CA GLY A 121 -39.69 4.20 -16.31
C GLY A 121 -38.20 3.96 -16.56
N ARG A 122 -37.78 3.97 -17.84
CA ARG A 122 -36.36 3.90 -18.22
C ARG A 122 -35.55 5.08 -17.69
N LEU A 123 -36.06 6.30 -17.80
CA LEU A 123 -35.40 7.51 -17.29
C LEU A 123 -35.22 7.44 -15.77
N LEU A 124 -36.27 7.02 -15.04
CA LEU A 124 -36.25 6.93 -13.59
C LEU A 124 -35.16 5.95 -13.08
N ARG A 125 -35.10 4.73 -13.64
CA ARG A 125 -34.06 3.75 -13.30
C ARG A 125 -32.65 4.29 -13.53
N ARG A 126 -32.42 4.96 -14.67
CA ARG A 126 -31.10 5.54 -15.00
C ARG A 126 -30.73 6.68 -14.06
N THR A 127 -31.68 7.57 -13.74
CA THR A 127 -31.44 8.71 -12.85
C THR A 127 -31.11 8.25 -11.42
N LEU A 128 -31.84 7.26 -10.88
CA LEU A 128 -31.55 6.68 -9.56
C LEU A 128 -30.14 6.08 -9.49
N MET A 129 -29.75 5.30 -10.50
CA MET A 129 -28.39 4.74 -10.55
C MET A 129 -27.31 5.81 -10.70
N ARG A 130 -27.57 6.88 -11.47
CA ARG A 130 -26.66 8.02 -11.61
C ARG A 130 -26.47 8.76 -10.28
N TYR A 131 -27.53 8.97 -9.51
CA TYR A 131 -27.42 9.61 -8.19
C TYR A 131 -26.62 8.78 -7.20
N GLY A 132 -26.83 7.46 -7.16
CA GLY A 132 -26.01 6.56 -6.35
C GLY A 132 -24.54 6.59 -6.74
N SER A 133 -24.26 6.58 -8.05
CA SER A 133 -22.90 6.66 -8.60
C SER A 133 -22.24 8.02 -8.33
N LEU A 134 -23.00 9.11 -8.40
CA LEU A 134 -22.51 10.45 -8.07
C LEU A 134 -22.14 10.56 -6.59
N ALA A 135 -22.98 10.05 -5.68
CA ALA A 135 -22.67 10.01 -4.25
C ALA A 135 -21.37 9.22 -3.97
N ALA A 136 -21.22 8.03 -4.58
CA ALA A 136 -20.01 7.24 -4.49
C ALA A 136 -18.77 8.00 -5.01
N LEU A 137 -18.89 8.70 -6.15
CA LEU A 137 -17.81 9.47 -6.75
C LEU A 137 -17.38 10.66 -5.87
N LEU A 138 -18.33 11.36 -5.25
CA LEU A 138 -18.05 12.46 -4.33
C LEU A 138 -17.23 12.00 -3.11
N VAL A 139 -17.62 10.88 -2.50
CA VAL A 139 -16.87 10.29 -1.39
C VAL A 139 -15.49 9.84 -1.84
N LEU A 140 -15.40 9.13 -2.97
CA LEU A 140 -14.12 8.67 -3.51
C LEU A 140 -13.18 9.82 -3.87
N ARG A 141 -13.70 10.93 -4.40
CA ARG A 141 -12.95 12.14 -4.69
C ARG A 141 -12.37 12.77 -3.41
N ALA A 142 -13.10 12.72 -2.29
CA ALA A 142 -12.64 13.27 -1.02
C ALA A 142 -11.51 12.46 -0.38
N VAL A 143 -11.51 11.13 -0.53
CA VAL A 143 -10.54 10.25 0.16
C VAL A 143 -9.40 9.75 -0.74
N SER A 144 -9.60 9.69 -2.06
CA SER A 144 -8.63 9.15 -3.01
C SER A 144 -7.98 10.26 -3.83
N THR A 145 -6.68 10.44 -3.66
CA THR A 145 -5.90 11.39 -4.46
C THR A 145 -5.92 11.06 -5.96
N ALA A 146 -6.06 9.79 -6.33
CA ALA A 146 -6.17 9.38 -7.73
C ALA A 146 -7.49 9.85 -8.35
N VAL A 147 -8.60 9.78 -7.60
CA VAL A 147 -9.91 10.24 -8.06
C VAL A 147 -9.95 11.77 -8.06
N TYR A 148 -9.39 12.41 -7.03
CA TYR A 148 -9.24 13.87 -6.99
C TYR A 148 -8.46 14.41 -8.19
N LYS A 149 -7.34 13.78 -8.56
CA LYS A 149 -6.56 14.18 -9.74
C LYS A 149 -7.34 14.03 -11.05
N ARG A 150 -8.28 13.07 -11.12
CA ARG A 150 -9.15 12.87 -12.29
C ARG A 150 -10.31 13.86 -12.32
N PHE A 151 -10.85 14.23 -11.15
CA PHE A 151 -11.96 15.15 -11.00
C PHE A 151 -11.61 16.29 -10.02
N PRO A 152 -10.78 17.27 -10.42
CA PRO A 152 -10.29 18.29 -9.48
C PRO A 152 -11.35 19.31 -9.09
N THR A 153 -12.26 19.67 -9.99
CA THR A 153 -13.35 20.66 -9.75
C THR A 153 -14.72 20.02 -9.94
N CYS A 154 -15.78 20.72 -9.50
CA CYS A 154 -17.15 20.27 -9.71
C CYS A 154 -17.54 20.23 -11.19
N ASP A 155 -16.96 21.09 -12.02
CA ASP A 155 -17.23 21.10 -13.47
C ASP A 155 -16.75 19.82 -14.16
N HIS A 156 -15.74 19.13 -13.61
CA HIS A 156 -15.30 17.83 -14.12
C HIS A 156 -16.30 16.71 -13.80
N LEU A 157 -17.26 16.94 -12.91
CA LEU A 157 -18.30 15.98 -12.54
C LEU A 157 -19.57 16.13 -13.39
N VAL A 158 -19.76 17.28 -14.04
CA VAL A 158 -20.93 17.65 -14.87
C VAL A 158 -20.76 17.10 -16.28
#